data_AF-J2R8W9-F1
#
_entry.id   AF-J2R8W9-F1
#
_cell.length_a   1.000
_cell.length_b   1.000
_cell.length_c   1.000
_cell.angle_alpha   90.00
_cell.angle_beta   90.00
_cell.angle_gamma   90.00
#
_symmetry.space_group_name_H-M   'P 1'
#
loop_
_entity.id
_entity.type
_entity.pdbx_description
1 polymer ?
#
loop_
_entity_poly.entity_id
_entity_poly.type
_entity_poly.pdbx_seq_one_letter_code
_entity_poly.pdbx_strand_id
1 'polypeptide(L)' 'MKSPRERAAEGLEIGDRFTIVRCFSDDDIRQFAQVSRDYNPVHCDANYAELRGFRAPIAHGLLTASLVTEIGGQIGWLQG' A
#
# COMPACT_ATOMS: atom_id res chain seq x y z
N MET A 1 -19.26 -2.16 -12.06
CA MET A 1 -19.13 -2.84 -10.75
C MET A 1 -19.11 -1.76 -9.69
N LYS A 2 -19.86 -1.90 -8.59
CA LYS A 2 -19.84 -0.90 -7.51
C LYS A 2 -18.46 -0.87 -6.86
N SER A 3 -17.96 0.32 -6.58
CA SER A 3 -16.76 0.53 -5.77
C SER A 3 -16.96 -0.01 -4.35
N PRO A 4 -15.87 -0.27 -3.60
CA PRO A 4 -15.98 -0.62 -2.18
C PRO A 4 -16.81 0.37 -1.37
N ARG A 5 -16.72 1.67 -1.69
CA ARG A 5 -17.46 2.74 -1.03
C ARG A 5 -18.97 2.70 -1.32
N GLU A 6 -19.35 2.49 -2.57
CA GLU A 6 -20.77 2.35 -2.94
C GLU A 6 -21.40 1.11 -2.30
N ARG A 7 -20.66 -0.01 -2.28
CA ARG A 7 -21.12 -1.22 -1.57
C ARG A 7 -21.28 -0.98 -0.06
N ALA A 8 -20.30 -0.34 0.57
CA ALA A 8 -20.36 -0.06 2.01
C ALA A 8 -21.52 0.89 2.37
N ALA A 9 -21.82 1.87 1.52
CA ALA A 9 -22.93 2.81 1.71
C ALA A 9 -24.31 2.14 1.68
N GLU A 10 -24.42 0.94 1.11
CA GLU A 10 -25.65 0.14 1.09
C GLU A 10 -25.85 -0.70 2.37
N GLY A 11 -24.85 -0.70 3.25
CA GLY A 11 -24.82 -1.51 4.46
C GLY A 11 -23.79 -2.64 4.34
N LEU A 12 -22.92 -2.76 5.34
CA LEU A 12 -21.96 -3.87 5.45
C LEU A 12 -22.61 -5.05 6.16
N GLU A 13 -22.39 -6.26 5.65
CA GLU A 13 -22.89 -7.49 6.23
C GLU A 13 -21.77 -8.43 6.67
N ILE A 14 -22.05 -9.30 7.64
CA ILE A 14 -21.09 -10.34 8.05
C ILE A 14 -20.81 -11.26 6.86
N GLY A 15 -19.53 -11.41 6.54
CA GLY A 15 -19.07 -12.21 5.39
C GLY A 15 -18.71 -11.39 4.16
N ASP A 16 -18.94 -10.07 4.18
CA ASP A 16 -18.48 -9.19 3.11
C ASP A 16 -16.97 -9.29 2.88
N ARG A 17 -16.59 -9.29 1.61
CA ARG A 17 -15.20 -9.28 1.16
C ARG A 17 -14.93 -8.11 0.22
N PHE A 18 -13.81 -7.46 0.46
CA PHE A 18 -13.27 -6.39 -0.38
C PHE A 18 -11.83 -6.75 -0.76
N THR A 19 -11.44 -6.38 -1.97
CA THR A 19 -10.10 -6.63 -2.47
C THR A 19 -9.61 -5.39 -3.19
N ILE A 20 -8.43 -4.94 -2.81
CA ILE A 20 -7.68 -3.90 -3.50
C ILE A 20 -6.36 -4.51 -3.94
N VAL A 21 -5.96 -4.22 -5.16
CA VAL A 21 -4.69 -4.65 -5.74
C VAL A 21 -4.00 -3.42 -6.30
N ARG A 22 -2.74 -3.21 -5.92
CA ARG A 22 -1.92 -2.12 -6.42
C ARG A 22 -0.56 -2.65 -6.82
N CYS A 23 -0.05 -2.14 -7.94
CA CYS A 23 1.34 -2.29 -8.33
C CYS A 23 2.06 -0.99 -7.98
N PHE A 24 3.11 -1.06 -7.17
CA PHE A 24 3.92 0.11 -6.84
C PHE A 24 5.03 0.24 -7.88
N SER A 25 5.14 1.42 -8.48
CA SER A 25 6.21 1.80 -9.39
C SER A 25 7.41 2.34 -8.62
N ASP A 26 8.56 2.46 -9.29
CA ASP A 26 9.73 3.12 -8.73
C ASP A 26 9.44 4.57 -8.33
N ASP A 27 8.50 5.24 -9.01
CA ASP A 27 8.10 6.60 -8.64
C ASP A 27 7.34 6.63 -7.31
N ASP A 28 6.44 5.67 -7.08
CA ASP A 28 5.77 5.51 -5.78
C ASP A 28 6.80 5.31 -4.66
N ILE A 29 7.83 4.48 -4.90
CA ILE A 29 8.91 4.25 -3.93
C ILE A 29 9.68 5.55 -3.65
N ARG A 30 10.05 6.30 -4.69
CA ARG A 30 10.77 7.58 -4.54
C ARG A 30 9.93 8.61 -3.79
N GLN A 31 8.66 8.77 -4.15
CA GLN A 31 7.75 9.70 -3.49
C GLN A 31 7.54 9.30 -2.02
N PHE A 32 7.36 8.01 -1.75
CA PHE A 32 7.19 7.54 -0.37
C PHE A 32 8.46 7.76 0.47
N ALA A 33 9.64 7.55 -0.09
CA ALA A 33 10.90 7.88 0.59
C ALA A 33 10.99 9.38 0.94
N GLN A 34 10.53 10.26 0.04
CA GLN A 34 10.51 11.71 0.30
C GLN A 34 9.57 12.09 1.46
N VAL A 35 8.35 11.55 1.45
CA VAL A 35 7.34 11.85 2.48
C VAL A 35 7.69 11.23 3.83
N SER A 36 8.07 9.96 3.84
CA SER A 36 8.37 9.22 5.07
C SER A 36 9.75 9.52 5.66
N ARG A 37 10.66 10.11 4.85
CA ARG A 37 12.07 10.34 5.17
C ARG A 37 12.87 9.04 5.37
N ASP A 38 12.31 7.90 4.98
CA ASP A 38 13.01 6.62 4.93
C ASP A 38 13.76 6.48 3.59
N TYR A 39 15.03 6.85 3.63
CA TYR A 39 15.95 6.77 2.49
C TYR A 39 16.83 5.53 2.54
N ASN A 40 16.41 4.45 3.21
CA ASN A 40 17.19 3.23 3.23
C ASN A 40 17.47 2.76 1.78
N PRO A 41 18.75 2.58 1.39
CA PRO A 41 19.11 2.25 0.01
C PRO A 41 18.53 0.90 -0.46
N VAL A 42 18.08 0.03 0.45
CA VAL A 42 17.38 -1.21 0.10
C VAL A 42 16.15 -0.98 -0.79
N HIS A 43 15.59 0.23 -0.78
CA HIS A 43 14.39 0.59 -1.54
C HIS A 43 14.69 1.14 -2.94
N CYS A 44 15.92 1.62 -3.22
CA CYS A 44 16.21 2.32 -4.47
C CYS A 44 17.56 1.97 -5.12
N ASP A 45 18.47 1.32 -4.41
CA ASP A 45 19.80 0.94 -4.91
C ASP A 45 19.85 -0.57 -5.15
N ALA A 46 19.98 -0.96 -6.41
CA ALA A 46 20.02 -2.36 -6.81
C ALA A 46 21.24 -3.11 -6.24
N ASN A 47 22.41 -2.47 -6.21
CA ASN A 47 23.64 -3.09 -5.69
C ASN A 47 23.52 -3.30 -4.18
N TYR A 48 22.99 -2.30 -3.47
CA TYR A 48 22.75 -2.44 -2.03
C TYR A 48 21.72 -3.54 -1.75
N ALA A 49 20.62 -3.58 -2.50
CA ALA A 49 19.61 -4.63 -2.34
C ALA A 49 20.19 -6.03 -2.59
N GLU A 50 21.01 -6.20 -3.63
CA GLU A 50 21.70 -7.46 -3.93
C GLU A 50 22.68 -7.87 -2.83
N LEU A 51 23.49 -6.93 -2.31
CA LEU A 51 24.37 -7.17 -1.17
C LEU A 51 23.62 -7.63 0.09
N ARG A 52 22.34 -7.26 0.22
CA ARG A 52 21.45 -7.70 1.31
C ARG A 52 20.69 -8.99 0.99
N GLY A 53 20.93 -9.61 -0.17
CA GLY A 53 20.34 -10.88 -0.59
C GLY A 53 19.00 -10.76 -1.31
N PHE A 54 18.59 -9.55 -1.70
CA PHE A 54 17.40 -9.35 -2.52
C PHE A 54 17.72 -9.41 -4.00
N ARG A 55 16.74 -9.79 -4.83
CA ARG A 55 16.91 -9.84 -6.30
C ARG A 55 16.81 -8.46 -6.97
N ALA A 56 16.20 -7.50 -6.28
CA ALA A 56 15.96 -6.13 -6.71
C ALA A 56 15.62 -5.28 -5.47
N PRO A 57 15.58 -3.94 -5.58
CA PRO A 57 15.04 -3.10 -4.54
C PRO A 57 13.61 -3.50 -4.16
N ILE A 58 13.27 -3.36 -2.88
CA ILE A 58 11.95 -3.76 -2.34
C ILE A 58 11.16 -2.54 -1.88
N ALA A 59 9.83 -2.62 -1.89
CA ALA A 59 8.99 -1.53 -1.40
C ALA A 59 9.13 -1.34 0.12
N HIS A 60 8.94 -0.11 0.60
CA HIS A 60 8.83 0.18 2.03
C HIS A 60 7.68 -0.60 2.67
N GLY A 61 7.91 -1.21 3.84
CA GLY A 61 6.86 -1.94 4.55
C GLY A 61 5.65 -1.07 4.91
N LEU A 62 5.87 0.20 5.22
CA LEU A 62 4.77 1.14 5.51
C LEU A 62 3.98 1.54 4.26
N LEU A 63 4.62 1.57 3.08
CA LEU A 63 3.92 1.81 1.82
C LEU A 63 2.95 0.67 1.52
N THR A 64 3.37 -0.59 1.71
CA THR A 64 2.46 -1.73 1.52
C THR A 64 1.39 -1.79 2.62
N ALA A 65 1.73 -1.46 3.86
CA ALA A 65 0.76 -1.37 4.96
C ALA A 65 -0.34 -0.32 4.72
N SER A 66 -0.05 0.73 3.94
CA SER A 66 -1.04 1.77 3.61
C SER A 66 -2.28 1.23 2.87
N LEU A 67 -2.17 0.08 2.18
CA LEU A 67 -3.32 -0.55 1.50
C LEU A 67 -4.45 -0.93 2.47
N VAL A 68 -4.10 -1.27 3.72
CA VAL A 68 -5.10 -1.56 4.76
C VAL A 68 -5.91 -0.30 5.09
N THR A 69 -5.23 0.85 5.18
CA THR A 69 -5.88 2.14 5.43
C THR A 69 -6.73 2.59 4.25
N GLU A 70 -6.33 2.25 3.02
CA GLU A 70 -7.13 2.52 1.82
C GLU A 70 -8.46 1.78 1.88
N ILE A 71 -8.45 0.47 2.17
CA ILE A 71 -9.68 -0.32 2.33
C ILE A 71 -10.55 0.28 3.44
N GLY A 72 -9.97 0.51 4.63
CA GLY A 72 -10.70 1.05 5.78
C GLY A 72 -11.34 2.42 5.50
N GLY A 73 -10.63 3.29 4.78
CA GLY A 73 -11.16 4.58 4.34
C GLY A 73 -12.27 4.45 3.30
N GLN A 74 -12.10 3.57 2.31
CA GLN A 74 -13.10 3.34 1.26
C GLN A 74 -14.42 2.78 1.81
N ILE A 75 -14.36 1.85 2.77
CA ILE A 75 -15.58 1.29 3.38
C ILE A 75 -16.13 2.12 4.54
N GLY A 76 -15.50 3.25 4.86
CA GLY A 76 -15.94 4.13 5.95
C GLY A 76 -15.74 3.56 7.36
N TRP A 77 -14.92 2.52 7.53
CA TRP A 77 -14.69 1.86 8.82
C TRP A 77 -14.14 2.79 9.90
N LEU A 78 -13.35 3.79 9.48
CA LEU A 78 -12.70 4.76 10.37
C LEU A 78 -13.49 6.08 10.49
N GLN A 79 -14.66 6.19 9.84
CA GLN A 79 -15.54 7.35 9.95
C GLN A 79 -16.55 7.08 11.08
N GLY A 80 -16.05 7.15 12.31
CA GLY A 80 -16.91 7.26 13.51
C GLY A 80 -17.59 8.61 13.60
#